data_AF-A0A2P2KGM5-F1
#
_entry.id   AF-A0A2P2KGM5-F1
#
_cell.length_a   1.000
_cell.length_b   1.000
_cell.length_c   1.000
_cell.angle_alpha   90.00
_cell.angle_beta   90.00
_cell.angle_gamma   90.00
#
_symmetry.space_group_name_H-M   'P 1'
#
loop_
_entity.id
_entity.type
_entity.pdbx_description
1 polymer ?
#
loop_
_entity_poly.entity_id
_entity_poly.type
_entity_poly.pdbx_seq_one_letter_code
_entity_poly.pdbx_strand_id
1 'polypeptide(L)'
;MASWIDDITTDNPVWLTRMDGHMGLANSLALKLAGINTLSEDPIGGAIMRSSHGEPTGLLIDAAMKLILPCIPEVSVDERREALLRASNLALTRGVTTVVDFGRYFPGASVEHSWEDLSDVYQWADSLEKMKIRVCLFFPMETWSRLLDLVKTAGRTLSNWIYLGGIKAFADGSLGSNSALFHEPYVDEPRNYGLEVMDFESLFNMTAASDKVGLQVAIHAIGDRANDMVLDMYESVISTNGKRDRRFRVKFVAPS
;
A
#
# COMPACT_ATOMS: atom_id res chain seq x y z
N MET A 1 -18.24 -7.50 -17.13
CA MET A 1 -17.40 -7.29 -15.94
C MET A 1 -18.24 -6.61 -14.87
N ALA A 2 -18.53 -5.31 -14.92
CA ALA A 2 -19.54 -4.68 -14.05
C ALA A 2 -20.91 -5.35 -14.22
N SER A 3 -21.27 -5.60 -15.49
CA SER A 3 -22.42 -6.40 -15.91
C SER A 3 -22.46 -7.84 -15.40
N TRP A 4 -21.41 -8.34 -14.72
CA TRP A 4 -21.46 -9.67 -14.10
C TRP A 4 -22.13 -9.66 -12.72
N ILE A 5 -22.23 -8.48 -12.10
CA ILE A 5 -22.78 -8.32 -10.76
C ILE A 5 -23.94 -7.32 -10.71
N ASP A 6 -24.19 -6.54 -11.76
CA ASP A 6 -25.25 -5.52 -11.78
C ASP A 6 -26.65 -6.12 -11.52
N ASP A 7 -26.97 -7.25 -12.13
CA ASP A 7 -28.26 -7.94 -12.03
C ASP A 7 -28.56 -8.50 -10.63
N ILE A 8 -27.53 -8.64 -9.78
CA ILE A 8 -27.65 -9.06 -8.38
C ILE A 8 -27.33 -7.93 -7.38
N THR A 9 -26.99 -6.73 -7.84
CA THR A 9 -26.59 -5.58 -7.00
C THR A 9 -27.35 -4.29 -7.37
N THR A 10 -28.54 -4.43 -7.93
CA THR A 10 -29.31 -3.37 -8.61
C THR A 10 -29.39 -2.04 -7.86
N ASP A 11 -29.63 -2.09 -6.55
CA ASP A 11 -29.84 -0.91 -5.70
C ASP A 11 -28.64 -0.60 -4.78
N ASN A 12 -27.57 -1.41 -4.83
CA ASN A 12 -26.44 -1.30 -3.91
C ASN A 12 -25.14 -1.07 -4.69
N PRO A 13 -24.39 0.02 -4.45
CA PRO A 13 -23.07 0.16 -5.02
C PRO A 13 -22.15 -0.93 -4.43
N VAL A 14 -21.42 -1.62 -5.31
CA VAL A 14 -20.53 -2.70 -4.91
C VAL A 14 -19.12 -2.42 -5.40
N TRP A 15 -18.17 -2.58 -4.49
CA TRP A 15 -16.74 -2.57 -4.72
C TRP A 15 -16.13 -3.85 -4.15
N LEU A 16 -15.47 -4.62 -4.99
CA LEU A 16 -14.80 -5.86 -4.60
C LEU A 16 -13.30 -5.73 -4.86
N THR A 17 -12.51 -5.56 -3.81
CA THR A 17 -11.05 -5.56 -3.92
C THR A 17 -10.54 -6.99 -4.11
N ARG A 18 -9.64 -7.19 -5.07
CA ARG A 18 -8.90 -8.45 -5.25
C ARG A 18 -7.96 -8.66 -4.07
N MET A 19 -7.70 -9.93 -3.73
CA MET A 19 -6.90 -10.31 -2.56
C MET A 19 -5.48 -9.71 -2.52
N ASP A 20 -4.86 -9.47 -3.68
CA ASP A 20 -3.54 -8.84 -3.78
C ASP A 20 -3.57 -7.32 -3.53
N GLY A 21 -4.75 -6.69 -3.55
CA GLY A 21 -4.93 -5.26 -3.30
C GLY A 21 -4.58 -4.34 -4.47
N HIS A 22 -4.29 -4.90 -5.66
CA HIS A 22 -3.85 -4.14 -6.84
C HIS A 22 -4.93 -4.03 -7.93
N MET A 23 -6.12 -4.55 -7.66
CA MET A 23 -7.26 -4.48 -8.57
C MET A 23 -8.56 -4.51 -7.77
N GLY A 24 -9.62 -3.90 -8.30
CA GLY A 24 -10.97 -4.15 -7.81
C GLY A 24 -12.02 -4.04 -8.89
N LEU A 25 -13.19 -4.63 -8.61
CA LEU A 25 -14.36 -4.62 -9.47
C LEU A 25 -15.44 -3.72 -8.86
N ALA A 26 -15.80 -2.67 -9.59
CA ALA A 26 -16.93 -1.81 -9.34
C ALA A 26 -18.13 -2.23 -10.20
N ASN A 27 -19.33 -2.28 -9.61
CA ASN A 27 -20.56 -2.37 -10.38
C ASN A 27 -20.91 -1.01 -11.04
N SER A 28 -21.91 -1.00 -11.93
CA SER A 28 -22.28 0.21 -12.69
C SER A 28 -22.74 1.35 -11.78
N LEU A 29 -23.42 1.04 -10.67
CA LEU A 29 -23.85 2.04 -9.69
C LEU A 29 -22.66 2.68 -8.95
N ALA A 30 -21.66 1.89 -8.58
CA ALA A 30 -20.44 2.38 -7.94
C ALA A 30 -19.60 3.25 -8.88
N LEU A 31 -19.46 2.85 -10.16
CA LEU A 31 -18.80 3.68 -11.19
C LEU A 31 -19.50 5.05 -11.34
N LYS A 32 -20.84 5.05 -11.38
CA LYS A 32 -21.63 6.28 -11.49
C LYS A 32 -21.44 7.19 -10.28
N LEU A 33 -21.43 6.63 -9.06
CA LEU A 33 -21.18 7.39 -7.83
C LEU A 33 -19.76 7.99 -7.80
N ALA A 34 -18.77 7.24 -8.30
CA ALA A 34 -17.39 7.69 -8.45
C ALA A 34 -17.19 8.66 -9.63
N GLY A 35 -18.21 8.92 -10.45
CA GLY A 35 -18.12 9.77 -11.64
C GLY A 35 -17.29 9.19 -12.79
N ILE A 36 -16.96 7.89 -12.76
CA ILE A 36 -16.14 7.23 -13.77
C ILE A 36 -17.00 6.95 -15.02
N ASN A 37 -16.52 7.42 -16.18
CA ASN A 37 -17.23 7.30 -17.46
C ASN A 37 -16.24 7.14 -18.64
N THR A 38 -16.76 7.19 -19.87
CA THR A 38 -15.97 7.04 -21.11
C THR A 38 -14.89 8.11 -21.29
N LEU A 39 -15.07 9.28 -20.68
CA LEU A 39 -14.14 10.41 -20.75
C LEU A 39 -13.10 10.40 -19.62
N SER A 40 -13.20 9.49 -18.65
CA SER A 40 -12.23 9.42 -17.55
C SER A 40 -10.85 9.02 -18.06
N GLU A 41 -9.81 9.77 -17.69
CA GLU A 41 -8.43 9.41 -18.03
C GLU A 41 -7.87 8.41 -17.03
N ASP A 42 -6.90 7.61 -17.47
CA ASP A 42 -6.15 6.73 -16.58
C ASP A 42 -5.21 7.58 -15.70
N PRO A 43 -5.22 7.41 -14.38
CA PRO A 43 -4.27 8.11 -13.52
C PRO A 43 -2.87 7.53 -13.70
N ILE A 44 -1.85 8.34 -13.41
CA ILE A 44 -0.46 7.85 -13.35
C ILE A 44 -0.38 6.67 -12.37
N GLY A 45 0.20 5.56 -12.82
CA GLY A 45 0.35 4.33 -12.03
C GLY A 45 -0.93 3.52 -11.86
N GLY A 46 -1.93 3.70 -12.72
CA GLY A 46 -3.17 2.92 -12.69
C GLY A 46 -3.86 2.88 -14.06
N ALA A 47 -4.85 2.00 -14.18
CA ALA A 47 -5.62 1.86 -15.42
C ALA A 47 -7.10 1.57 -15.15
N ILE A 48 -7.97 2.22 -15.91
CA ILE A 48 -9.40 1.93 -15.99
C ILE A 48 -9.58 0.96 -17.15
N MET A 49 -9.94 -0.29 -16.86
CA MET A 49 -10.13 -1.28 -17.92
C MET A 49 -11.38 -0.98 -18.72
N ARG A 50 -11.24 -0.94 -20.06
CA ARG A 50 -12.31 -0.57 -20.99
C ARG A 50 -12.69 -1.72 -21.91
N SER A 51 -13.97 -1.75 -22.30
CA SER A 51 -14.46 -2.67 -23.33
C SER A 51 -13.98 -2.24 -24.72
N SER A 52 -14.25 -3.08 -25.73
CA SER A 52 -14.00 -2.73 -27.15
C SER A 52 -14.74 -1.47 -27.62
N HIS A 53 -15.76 -1.02 -26.89
CA HIS A 53 -16.53 0.18 -27.18
C HIS A 53 -16.08 1.42 -26.36
N GLY A 54 -15.00 1.29 -25.57
CA GLY A 54 -14.46 2.38 -24.74
C GLY A 54 -15.13 2.56 -23.38
N GLU A 55 -16.21 1.83 -23.10
CA GLU A 55 -16.93 1.88 -21.82
C GLU A 55 -16.09 1.29 -20.68
N PRO A 56 -15.99 1.96 -19.51
CA PRO A 56 -15.38 1.38 -18.31
C PRO A 56 -16.05 0.06 -17.95
N THR A 57 -15.23 -0.97 -17.76
CA THR A 57 -15.69 -2.33 -17.47
C THR A 57 -16.01 -2.54 -15.99
N GLY A 58 -15.65 -1.61 -15.10
CA GLY A 58 -15.70 -1.79 -13.65
C GLY A 58 -14.40 -2.27 -13.03
N LEU A 59 -13.46 -2.81 -13.82
CA LEU A 59 -12.14 -3.18 -13.32
C LEU A 59 -11.22 -1.95 -13.26
N LEU A 60 -10.75 -1.63 -12.05
CA LEU A 60 -9.80 -0.56 -11.78
C LEU A 60 -8.50 -1.17 -11.24
N ILE A 61 -7.37 -0.78 -11.81
CA ILE A 61 -6.04 -1.30 -11.50
C ILE A 61 -5.21 -0.23 -10.77
N ASP A 62 -4.56 -0.63 -9.68
CA ASP A 62 -3.64 0.20 -8.88
C ASP A 62 -4.17 1.61 -8.61
N ALA A 63 -3.51 2.67 -9.10
CA ALA A 63 -3.90 4.04 -8.80
C ALA A 63 -5.31 4.40 -9.31
N ALA A 64 -5.89 3.66 -10.26
CA ALA A 64 -7.28 3.87 -10.69
C ALA A 64 -8.29 3.52 -9.59
N MET A 65 -7.92 2.65 -8.63
CA MET A 65 -8.75 2.36 -7.47
C MET A 65 -9.00 3.64 -6.63
N LYS A 66 -8.09 4.62 -6.64
CA LYS A 66 -8.28 5.93 -5.97
C LYS A 66 -9.56 6.64 -6.36
N LEU A 67 -10.07 6.39 -7.56
CA LEU A 67 -11.27 7.04 -8.08
C LEU A 67 -12.53 6.62 -7.32
N ILE A 68 -12.55 5.40 -6.76
CA ILE A 68 -13.72 4.88 -6.04
C ILE A 68 -13.60 4.98 -4.52
N LEU A 69 -12.36 4.99 -3.98
CA LEU A 69 -12.12 4.98 -2.53
C LEU A 69 -12.88 6.09 -1.76
N PRO A 70 -12.97 7.36 -2.25
CA PRO A 70 -13.72 8.40 -1.55
C PRO A 70 -15.23 8.13 -1.42
N CYS A 71 -15.78 7.24 -2.24
CA CYS A 71 -17.19 6.84 -2.17
C CYS A 71 -17.43 5.70 -1.18
N ILE A 72 -16.38 5.07 -0.66
CA ILE A 72 -16.46 3.96 0.29
C ILE A 72 -16.42 4.53 1.71
N PRO A 73 -17.43 4.27 2.55
CA PRO A 73 -17.39 4.64 3.95
C PRO A 73 -16.18 4.01 4.64
N GLU A 74 -15.47 4.82 5.45
CA GLU A 74 -14.32 4.34 6.20
C GLU A 74 -14.75 3.35 7.30
N VAL A 75 -13.89 2.37 7.58
CA VAL A 75 -14.16 1.37 8.63
C VAL A 75 -14.19 2.05 9.98
N SER A 76 -15.20 1.74 10.80
CA SER A 76 -15.34 2.39 12.09
C SER A 76 -14.16 2.08 13.02
N VAL A 77 -13.86 3.00 13.94
CA VAL A 77 -12.78 2.82 14.93
C VAL A 77 -12.97 1.52 15.73
N ASP A 78 -14.21 1.20 16.10
CA ASP A 78 -14.50 0.01 16.90
C ASP A 78 -14.29 -1.28 16.10
N GLU A 79 -14.65 -1.31 14.81
CA GLU A 79 -14.32 -2.44 13.93
C GLU A 79 -12.81 -2.61 13.74
N ARG A 80 -12.04 -1.52 13.62
CA ARG A 80 -10.57 -1.57 13.55
C ARG A 80 -9.96 -2.15 14.84
N ARG A 81 -10.48 -1.74 16.00
CA ARG A 81 -10.07 -2.28 17.32
C ARG A 81 -10.39 -3.77 17.46
N GLU A 82 -11.59 -4.18 17.03
CA GLU A 82 -11.94 -5.60 17.00
C GLU A 82 -11.06 -6.39 16.05
N ALA A 83 -10.73 -5.84 14.89
CA ALA A 83 -9.82 -6.46 13.92
C ALA A 83 -8.44 -6.71 14.53
N LEU A 84 -7.86 -5.74 15.25
CA LEU A 84 -6.60 -5.94 15.98
C LEU A 84 -6.69 -7.13 16.94
N LEU A 85 -7.75 -7.22 17.74
CA LEU A 85 -7.92 -8.30 18.73
C LEU A 85 -8.09 -9.67 18.06
N ARG A 86 -8.90 -9.74 17.00
CA ARG A 86 -9.10 -10.98 16.23
C ARG A 86 -7.82 -11.44 15.55
N ALA A 87 -7.14 -10.54 14.84
CA ALA A 87 -5.88 -10.85 14.16
C ALA A 87 -4.80 -11.28 15.16
N SER A 88 -4.69 -10.60 16.30
CA SER A 88 -3.72 -10.97 17.34
C SER A 88 -4.01 -12.34 17.95
N ASN A 89 -5.28 -12.67 18.22
CA ASN A 89 -5.65 -14.01 18.69
C ASN A 89 -5.28 -15.07 17.66
N LEU A 90 -5.59 -14.85 16.37
CA LEU A 90 -5.23 -15.77 15.31
C LEU A 90 -3.71 -15.95 15.21
N ALA A 91 -2.94 -14.86 15.23
CA ALA A 91 -1.49 -14.89 15.23
C ALA A 91 -0.93 -15.76 16.37
N LEU A 92 -1.46 -15.59 17.59
CA LEU A 92 -1.08 -16.39 18.75
C LEU A 92 -1.42 -17.87 18.62
N THR A 93 -2.56 -18.23 18.01
CA THR A 93 -2.89 -19.65 17.72
C THR A 93 -1.87 -20.31 16.78
N ARG A 94 -1.08 -19.50 16.06
CA ARG A 94 -0.01 -19.93 15.15
C ARG A 94 1.39 -19.67 15.72
N GLY A 95 1.52 -19.28 16.99
CA GLY A 95 2.80 -18.98 17.64
C GLY A 95 3.46 -17.67 17.21
N VAL A 96 2.77 -16.83 16.44
CA VAL A 96 3.27 -15.51 16.01
C VAL A 96 3.08 -14.51 17.14
N THR A 97 4.17 -13.97 17.68
CA THR A 97 4.16 -13.05 18.83
C THR A 97 4.62 -11.63 18.51
N THR A 98 5.17 -11.41 17.30
CA THR A 98 5.60 -10.11 16.80
C THR A 98 5.28 -10.03 15.31
N VAL A 99 4.76 -8.89 14.86
CA VAL A 99 4.53 -8.60 13.43
C VAL A 99 5.20 -7.29 13.02
N VAL A 100 5.58 -7.20 11.74
CA VAL A 100 5.85 -5.93 11.09
C VAL A 100 4.57 -5.53 10.38
N ASP A 101 3.99 -4.41 10.78
CA ASP A 101 2.78 -3.89 10.18
C ASP A 101 3.12 -2.70 9.28
N PHE A 102 2.64 -2.73 8.05
CA PHE A 102 2.80 -1.67 7.07
C PHE A 102 1.60 -0.69 7.06
N GLY A 103 0.65 -0.87 7.99
CA GLY A 103 -0.52 -0.06 8.16
C GLY A 103 -1.55 -0.27 7.06
N ARG A 104 -2.66 0.47 7.14
CA ARG A 104 -3.65 0.60 6.06
C ARG A 104 -3.14 1.52 4.95
N TYR A 105 -1.96 1.20 4.42
CA TYR A 105 -1.29 1.93 3.36
C TYR A 105 -1.05 1.02 2.15
N PHE A 106 -1.79 1.31 1.08
CA PHE A 106 -1.72 0.69 -0.24
C PHE A 106 -1.84 1.81 -1.29
N PRO A 107 -1.47 1.56 -2.58
CA PRO A 107 -1.57 2.57 -3.61
C PRO A 107 -2.97 3.20 -3.67
N GLY A 108 -3.08 4.44 -3.23
CA GLY A 108 -4.35 5.17 -3.19
C GLY A 108 -5.06 5.32 -1.86
N ALA A 109 -4.63 4.62 -0.82
CA ALA A 109 -5.09 4.92 0.53
C ALA A 109 -4.60 6.31 0.97
N SER A 110 -5.38 6.95 1.85
CA SER A 110 -4.92 8.15 2.56
C SER A 110 -3.70 7.80 3.43
N VAL A 111 -2.70 8.68 3.41
CA VAL A 111 -1.52 8.53 4.28
C VAL A 111 -1.88 8.66 5.77
N GLU A 112 -3.01 9.30 6.10
CA GLU A 112 -3.46 9.51 7.46
C GLU A 112 -3.95 8.23 8.13
N HIS A 113 -4.42 7.24 7.37
CA HIS A 113 -4.98 6.00 7.93
C HIS A 113 -4.00 5.26 8.86
N SER A 114 -2.71 5.24 8.52
CA SER A 114 -1.68 4.60 9.36
C SER A 114 -1.43 5.37 10.67
N TRP A 115 -1.66 6.68 10.66
CA TRP A 115 -1.53 7.54 11.85
C TRP A 115 -2.73 7.43 12.76
N GLU A 116 -3.94 7.35 12.19
CA GLU A 116 -5.17 7.04 12.91
C GLU A 116 -5.11 5.65 13.54
N ASP A 117 -4.50 4.66 12.87
CA ASP A 117 -4.32 3.33 13.46
C ASP A 117 -3.34 3.37 14.65
N LEU A 118 -2.28 4.20 14.57
CA LEU A 118 -1.38 4.40 15.71
C LEU A 118 -2.14 4.93 16.93
N SER A 119 -2.95 5.98 16.78
CA SER A 119 -3.67 6.59 17.91
C SER A 119 -4.87 5.77 18.36
N ASP A 120 -5.77 5.45 17.44
CA ASP A 120 -7.12 4.98 17.77
C ASP A 120 -7.17 3.49 18.10
N VAL A 121 -6.17 2.75 17.61
CA VAL A 121 -6.11 1.28 17.69
C VAL A 121 -4.93 0.86 18.55
N TYR A 122 -3.70 1.19 18.17
CA TYR A 122 -2.51 0.69 18.86
C TYR A 122 -2.31 1.33 20.25
N GLN A 123 -2.25 2.66 20.34
CA GLN A 123 -2.09 3.36 21.62
C GLN A 123 -3.31 3.17 22.53
N TRP A 124 -4.52 3.13 21.96
CA TRP A 124 -5.72 2.73 22.69
C TRP A 124 -5.58 1.33 23.31
N ALA A 125 -5.18 0.33 22.51
CA ALA A 125 -5.04 -1.03 23.00
C ALA A 125 -3.96 -1.14 24.06
N ASP A 126 -2.85 -0.43 23.90
CA ASP A 126 -1.75 -0.39 24.87
C ASP A 126 -2.18 0.23 26.20
N SER A 127 -2.84 1.40 26.15
CA SER A 127 -3.33 2.11 27.36
C SER A 127 -4.39 1.35 28.15
N LEU A 128 -5.13 0.44 27.49
CA LEU A 128 -6.12 -0.42 28.13
C LEU A 128 -5.62 -1.85 28.38
N GLU A 129 -4.32 -2.10 28.22
CA GLU A 129 -3.70 -3.43 28.41
C GLU A 129 -4.32 -4.54 27.53
N LYS A 130 -4.79 -4.17 26.34
CA LYS A 130 -5.42 -5.06 25.36
C LYS A 130 -4.45 -5.58 24.29
N MET A 131 -3.21 -5.10 24.25
CA MET A 131 -2.19 -5.62 23.35
C MET A 131 -1.87 -7.08 23.66
N LYS A 132 -1.79 -7.90 22.60
CA LYS A 132 -1.54 -9.36 22.71
C LYS A 132 -0.27 -9.82 21.99
N ILE A 133 0.18 -9.05 21.00
CA ILE A 133 1.39 -9.28 20.21
C ILE A 133 2.14 -7.97 20.08
N ARG A 134 3.45 -8.05 19.82
CA ARG A 134 4.28 -6.88 19.53
C ARG A 134 4.09 -6.45 18.08
N VAL A 135 4.13 -5.15 17.84
CA VAL A 135 4.01 -4.56 16.52
C VAL A 135 5.21 -3.65 16.23
N CYS A 136 5.81 -3.85 15.06
CA CYS A 136 6.82 -2.97 14.48
C CYS A 136 6.16 -2.22 13.32
N LEU A 137 5.80 -0.96 13.56
CA LEU A 137 4.97 -0.16 12.67
C LEU A 137 5.82 0.54 11.60
N PHE A 138 5.36 0.48 10.36
CA PHE A 138 5.88 1.25 9.24
C PHE A 138 4.79 2.21 8.75
N PHE A 139 5.21 3.41 8.36
CA PHE A 139 4.32 4.51 7.95
C PHE A 139 4.52 4.85 6.47
N PRO A 140 3.54 5.50 5.81
CA PRO A 140 3.71 5.99 4.44
C PRO A 140 4.97 6.86 4.30
N MET A 141 5.77 6.59 3.27
CA MET A 141 7.05 7.27 3.01
C MET A 141 6.89 8.79 2.89
N GLU A 142 5.78 9.26 2.34
CA GLU A 142 5.43 10.66 2.20
C GLU A 142 5.38 11.38 3.57
N THR A 143 5.19 10.63 4.66
CA THR A 143 5.09 11.14 6.03
C THR A 143 6.37 10.95 6.86
N TRP A 144 7.52 10.68 6.21
CA TRP A 144 8.79 10.38 6.88
C TRP A 144 9.21 11.45 7.91
N SER A 145 8.95 12.73 7.64
CA SER A 145 9.27 13.85 8.54
C SER A 145 8.44 13.79 9.83
N ARG A 146 7.15 13.47 9.73
CA ARG A 146 6.27 13.26 10.88
C ARG A 146 6.73 12.09 11.75
N LEU A 147 7.19 11.00 11.13
CA LEU A 147 7.78 9.88 11.86
C LEU A 147 9.08 10.27 12.57
N LEU A 148 9.94 11.05 11.91
CA LEU A 148 11.15 11.57 12.53
C LEU A 148 10.83 12.41 13.77
N ASP A 149 9.86 13.30 13.70
CA ASP A 149 9.47 14.17 14.81
C ASP A 149 8.89 13.38 15.99
N LEU A 150 8.06 12.36 15.70
CA LEU A 150 7.56 11.44 16.72
C LEU A 150 8.71 10.67 17.38
N VAL A 151 9.64 10.13 16.58
CA VAL A 151 10.80 9.39 17.10
C VAL A 151 11.71 10.28 17.94
N LYS A 152 11.90 11.55 17.58
CA LYS A 152 12.67 12.51 18.39
C LYS A 152 11.99 12.81 19.73
N THR A 153 10.66 12.87 19.75
CA THR A 153 9.89 13.27 20.93
C THR A 153 9.66 12.10 21.88
N ALA A 154 9.27 10.94 21.36
CA ALA A 154 8.84 9.78 22.16
C ALA A 154 9.83 8.60 22.12
N GLY A 155 10.88 8.67 21.28
CA GLY A 155 11.74 7.52 20.99
C GLY A 155 11.09 6.53 20.02
N ARG A 156 11.83 5.46 19.69
CA ARG A 156 11.32 4.40 18.79
C ARG A 156 10.44 3.38 19.51
N THR A 157 10.75 3.10 20.77
CA THR A 157 9.99 2.15 21.59
C THR A 157 8.96 2.95 22.38
N LEU A 158 7.71 2.92 21.94
CA LEU A 158 6.63 3.62 22.64
C LEU A 158 6.18 2.84 23.88
N SER A 159 6.25 1.51 23.82
CA SER A 159 6.00 0.62 24.95
C SER A 159 6.63 -0.76 24.73
N ASN A 160 6.37 -1.71 25.64
CA ASN A 160 6.78 -3.11 25.45
C ASN A 160 6.11 -3.78 24.23
N TRP A 161 5.05 -3.16 23.68
CA TRP A 161 4.25 -3.71 22.59
C TRP A 161 4.46 -2.98 21.27
N ILE A 162 4.72 -1.67 21.29
CA ILE A 162 4.73 -0.83 20.09
C ILE A 162 6.14 -0.28 19.80
N TYR A 163 6.65 -0.61 18.61
CA TYR A 163 7.91 -0.11 18.08
C TYR A 163 7.71 0.64 16.75
N LEU A 164 8.29 1.83 16.63
CA LEU A 164 8.32 2.64 15.42
C LEU A 164 9.48 2.18 14.52
N GLY A 165 9.14 1.39 13.51
CA GLY A 165 10.08 0.75 12.58
C GLY A 165 10.67 1.72 11.57
N GLY A 166 9.83 2.22 10.67
CA GLY A 166 10.30 3.04 9.55
C GLY A 166 9.21 3.44 8.59
N ILE A 167 9.58 3.58 7.33
CA ILE A 167 8.71 4.03 6.26
C ILE A 167 8.54 3.00 5.15
N LYS A 168 7.37 3.00 4.51
CA LYS A 168 6.95 2.09 3.46
C LYS A 168 6.63 2.88 2.18
N ALA A 169 7.05 2.36 1.04
CA ALA A 169 6.67 2.84 -0.30
C ALA A 169 6.40 1.67 -1.27
N PHE A 170 5.93 2.00 -2.46
CA PHE A 170 5.69 1.06 -3.57
C PHE A 170 6.41 1.56 -4.82
N ALA A 171 7.20 0.70 -5.45
CA ALA A 171 7.83 0.99 -6.74
C ALA A 171 6.91 0.59 -7.90
N ASP A 172 6.29 -0.58 -7.82
CA ASP A 172 5.41 -1.14 -8.84
C ASP A 172 4.14 -1.79 -8.25
N GLY A 173 3.32 -2.34 -9.15
CA GLY A 173 2.06 -3.02 -8.82
C GLY A 173 2.25 -4.50 -8.46
N SER A 174 1.45 -5.38 -9.09
CA SER A 174 1.55 -6.83 -8.85
C SER A 174 1.51 -7.68 -10.12
N LEU A 175 2.05 -8.89 -10.01
CA LEU A 175 1.93 -9.93 -11.04
C LEU A 175 0.48 -10.29 -11.35
N GLY A 176 -0.37 -10.35 -10.32
CA GLY A 176 -1.76 -10.77 -10.47
C GLY A 176 -2.59 -9.82 -11.35
N SER A 177 -2.30 -8.52 -11.25
CA SER A 177 -2.96 -7.44 -11.98
C SER A 177 -2.23 -7.02 -13.25
N ASN A 178 -1.21 -7.77 -13.68
CA ASN A 178 -0.30 -7.41 -14.77
C ASN A 178 0.26 -5.98 -14.65
N SER A 179 0.61 -5.57 -13.43
CA SER A 179 1.10 -4.21 -13.14
C SER A 179 2.44 -4.16 -12.41
N ALA A 180 3.02 -5.30 -12.04
CA ALA A 180 4.43 -5.38 -11.68
C ALA A 180 5.31 -5.00 -12.89
N LEU A 181 6.37 -4.22 -12.65
CA LEU A 181 7.16 -3.59 -13.71
C LEU A 181 8.33 -4.48 -14.14
N PHE A 182 8.27 -4.96 -15.38
CA PHE A 182 9.23 -5.88 -15.98
C PHE A 182 10.06 -5.22 -17.11
N HIS A 183 11.22 -5.81 -17.41
CA HIS A 183 12.01 -5.45 -18.60
C HIS A 183 11.36 -5.94 -19.90
N GLU A 184 10.79 -7.15 -19.87
CA GLU A 184 10.06 -7.77 -20.96
C GLU A 184 8.55 -7.60 -20.77
N PRO A 185 7.75 -7.56 -21.86
CA PRO A 185 6.31 -7.41 -21.73
C PRO A 185 5.65 -8.68 -21.18
N TYR A 186 4.45 -8.54 -20.61
CA TYR A 186 3.63 -9.67 -20.21
C TYR A 186 3.29 -10.56 -21.41
N VAL A 187 3.38 -11.88 -21.25
CA VAL A 187 3.14 -12.88 -22.31
C VAL A 187 1.77 -12.68 -22.98
N ASP A 188 0.74 -12.45 -22.18
CA ASP A 188 -0.64 -12.28 -22.65
C ASP A 188 -0.96 -10.83 -23.06
N GLU A 189 -0.07 -9.87 -22.75
CA GLU A 189 -0.23 -8.45 -23.04
C GLU A 189 1.08 -7.85 -23.61
N PRO A 190 1.41 -8.06 -24.91
CA PRO A 190 2.74 -7.79 -25.47
C PRO A 190 3.20 -6.32 -25.49
N ARG A 191 2.35 -5.39 -25.04
CA ARG A 191 2.67 -3.96 -24.90
C ARG A 191 2.63 -3.47 -23.47
N ASN A 192 2.25 -4.34 -22.53
CA ASN A 192 2.20 -4.04 -21.11
C ASN A 192 3.52 -4.51 -20.49
N TYR A 193 4.24 -3.58 -19.86
CA TYR A 193 5.48 -3.86 -19.11
C TYR A 193 5.26 -3.69 -17.61
N GLY A 194 4.03 -3.41 -17.16
CA GLY A 194 3.70 -3.01 -15.80
C GLY A 194 3.63 -1.50 -15.60
N LEU A 195 3.53 -1.10 -14.33
CA LEU A 195 3.29 0.28 -13.93
C LEU A 195 4.30 0.72 -12.87
N GLU A 196 4.80 1.94 -13.03
CA GLU A 196 5.46 2.68 -11.95
C GLU A 196 4.36 3.25 -11.04
N VAL A 197 4.28 2.75 -9.80
CA VAL A 197 3.26 3.20 -8.84
C VAL A 197 3.61 4.56 -8.24
N MET A 198 4.90 4.78 -8.00
CA MET A 198 5.45 6.08 -7.62
C MET A 198 6.47 6.51 -8.65
N ASP A 199 6.48 7.80 -8.97
CA ASP A 199 7.55 8.40 -9.77
C ASP A 199 8.91 8.11 -9.11
N PHE A 200 9.84 7.61 -9.92
CA PHE A 200 11.11 7.09 -9.41
C PHE A 200 12.02 8.19 -8.84
N GLU A 201 12.00 9.40 -9.41
CA GLU A 201 12.77 10.52 -8.87
C GLU A 201 12.27 10.91 -7.48
N SER A 202 10.94 10.97 -7.32
CA SER A 202 10.29 11.22 -6.03
C SER A 202 10.62 10.14 -5.00
N LEU A 203 10.56 8.86 -5.42
CA LEU A 203 10.92 7.71 -4.58
C LEU A 203 12.38 7.77 -4.13
N PHE A 204 13.30 8.12 -5.03
CA PHE A 204 14.71 8.33 -4.74
C PHE A 204 14.92 9.43 -3.70
N ASN A 205 14.35 10.60 -3.93
CA ASN A 205 14.51 11.76 -3.05
C ASN A 205 14.01 11.48 -1.62
N MET A 206 12.85 10.84 -1.48
CA MET A 206 12.31 10.47 -0.17
C MET A 206 13.10 9.35 0.51
N THR A 207 13.61 8.38 -0.27
CA THR A 207 14.50 7.34 0.25
C THR A 207 15.80 7.93 0.77
N ALA A 208 16.43 8.83 0.02
CA ALA A 208 17.66 9.53 0.41
C ALA A 208 17.44 10.37 1.68
N ALA A 209 16.34 11.12 1.75
CA ALA A 209 15.99 11.93 2.91
C ALA A 209 15.74 11.07 4.16
N SER A 210 14.97 10.00 4.02
CA SER A 210 14.67 9.06 5.12
C SER A 210 15.91 8.32 5.62
N ASP A 211 16.77 7.88 4.69
CA ASP A 211 18.06 7.24 5.02
C ASP A 211 18.98 8.18 5.80
N LYS A 212 19.07 9.45 5.37
CA LYS A 212 19.92 10.48 5.99
C LYS A 212 19.57 10.73 7.46
N VAL A 213 18.29 10.61 7.81
CA VAL A 213 17.81 10.79 9.20
C VAL A 213 17.72 9.47 9.97
N GLY A 214 18.23 8.38 9.41
CA GLY A 214 18.33 7.09 10.08
C GLY A 214 17.01 6.31 10.18
N LEU A 215 15.98 6.68 9.40
CA LEU A 215 14.77 5.86 9.29
C LEU A 215 15.04 4.60 8.45
N GLN A 216 14.32 3.53 8.77
CA GLN A 216 14.37 2.31 7.97
C GLN A 216 13.44 2.45 6.78
N VAL A 217 13.88 2.05 5.59
CA VAL A 217 13.08 2.11 4.37
C VAL A 217 12.71 0.71 3.91
N ALA A 218 11.42 0.49 3.65
CA ALA A 218 10.87 -0.70 3.03
C ALA A 218 10.14 -0.31 1.73
N ILE A 219 10.51 -0.93 0.61
CA ILE A 219 9.91 -0.63 -0.69
C ILE A 219 9.36 -1.93 -1.27
N HIS A 220 8.10 -1.91 -1.66
CA HIS A 220 7.48 -2.99 -2.43
C HIS A 220 7.98 -2.92 -3.88
N ALA A 221 8.52 -4.01 -4.40
CA ALA A 221 8.94 -4.13 -5.79
C ALA A 221 8.79 -5.60 -6.24
N ILE A 222 7.91 -5.90 -7.19
CA ILE A 222 7.67 -7.27 -7.64
C ILE A 222 8.44 -7.60 -8.90
N GLY A 223 8.32 -6.78 -9.94
CA GLY A 223 8.91 -7.05 -11.25
C GLY A 223 10.43 -6.86 -11.25
N ASP A 224 11.11 -7.50 -12.21
CA ASP A 224 12.58 -7.51 -12.29
C ASP A 224 13.14 -6.10 -12.52
N ARG A 225 12.53 -5.34 -13.42
CA ARG A 225 12.90 -3.93 -13.66
C ARG A 225 12.66 -3.05 -12.44
N ALA A 226 11.56 -3.24 -11.70
CA ALA A 226 11.34 -2.52 -10.44
C ALA A 226 12.42 -2.84 -9.40
N ASN A 227 12.81 -4.11 -9.30
CA ASN A 227 13.85 -4.56 -8.38
C ASN A 227 15.21 -3.94 -8.72
N ASP A 228 15.63 -3.97 -9.98
CA ASP A 228 16.87 -3.35 -10.45
C ASP A 228 16.90 -1.86 -10.12
N MET A 229 15.83 -1.13 -10.45
CA MET A 229 15.69 0.29 -10.15
C MET A 229 15.80 0.56 -8.64
N VAL A 230 15.14 -0.23 -7.79
CA VAL A 230 15.23 -0.06 -6.34
C VAL A 230 16.64 -0.33 -5.79
N LEU A 231 17.33 -1.33 -6.34
CA LEU A 231 18.70 -1.67 -5.95
C LEU A 231 19.69 -0.58 -6.36
N ASP A 232 19.59 -0.06 -7.59
CA ASP A 232 20.41 1.06 -8.09
C ASP A 232 20.20 2.33 -7.26
N MET A 233 18.94 2.61 -6.89
CA MET A 233 18.61 3.69 -5.97
C MET A 233 19.29 3.49 -4.61
N TYR A 234 19.25 2.28 -4.04
CA TYR A 234 19.91 2.00 -2.77
C TYR A 234 21.42 2.19 -2.84
N GLU A 235 22.08 1.77 -3.92
CA GLU A 235 23.51 2.02 -4.14
C GLU A 235 23.81 3.53 -4.19
N SER A 236 23.00 4.28 -4.93
CA SER A 236 23.13 5.73 -5.06
C SER A 236 22.93 6.47 -3.73
N VAL A 237 21.96 6.02 -2.92
CA VAL A 237 21.72 6.56 -1.56
C VAL A 237 22.88 6.23 -0.63
N ILE A 238 23.46 5.03 -0.72
CA ILE A 238 24.64 4.63 0.05
C ILE A 238 25.84 5.52 -0.29
N SER A 239 26.07 5.79 -1.58
CA SER A 239 27.11 6.68 -2.05
C SER A 239 26.92 8.10 -1.52
N THR A 240 25.69 8.62 -1.58
CA THR A 240 25.35 10.00 -1.20
C THR A 240 25.42 10.24 0.32
N ASN A 241 24.88 9.32 1.12
CA ASN A 241 24.76 9.50 2.58
C ASN A 241 25.91 8.84 3.38
N GLY A 242 26.87 8.21 2.71
CA GLY A 242 28.02 7.55 3.33
C GLY A 242 27.71 6.18 3.94
N LYS A 243 28.74 5.48 4.43
CA LYS A 243 28.59 4.11 4.98
C LYS A 243 27.94 4.11 6.37
N ARG A 244 26.90 3.29 6.55
CA ARG A 244 26.26 2.97 7.83
C ARG A 244 25.68 1.55 7.78
N ASP A 245 25.39 0.93 8.93
CA ASP A 245 24.59 -0.30 8.96
C ASP A 245 23.17 0.03 8.47
N ARG A 246 22.88 -0.36 7.23
CA ARG A 246 21.58 -0.19 6.59
C ARG A 246 20.86 -1.52 6.58
N ARG A 247 19.57 -1.47 6.88
CA ARG A 247 18.67 -2.62 6.77
C ARG A 247 17.53 -2.27 5.81
N PHE A 248 17.89 -1.86 4.60
CA PHE A 248 16.91 -1.69 3.52
C PHE A 248 16.17 -3.01 3.29
N ARG A 249 14.91 -2.90 2.89
CA ARG A 249 14.04 -4.04 2.66
C ARG A 249 13.33 -3.86 1.33
N VAL A 250 13.65 -4.72 0.37
CA VAL A 250 12.77 -4.96 -0.77
C VAL A 250 11.70 -5.97 -0.34
N LYS A 251 10.43 -5.69 -0.65
CA LYS A 251 9.31 -6.56 -0.32
C LYS A 251 8.75 -7.16 -1.60
N PHE A 252 8.71 -8.49 -1.58
CA PHE A 252 8.50 -9.38 -2.73
C PHE A 252 9.71 -9.36 -3.66
N VAL A 253 10.15 -10.54 -4.08
CA VAL A 253 11.17 -10.72 -5.12
C VAL A 253 10.59 -11.87 -5.94
N ALA A 254 10.00 -11.56 -7.08
CA ALA A 254 9.62 -12.60 -8.01
C ALA A 254 10.91 -13.09 -8.68
N PRO A 255 11.24 -14.39 -8.63
CA PRO A 255 12.30 -14.91 -9.48
C PRO A 255 11.88 -14.73 -10.95
N SER A 256 12.85 -14.33 -11.76
CA SER A 256 12.80 -14.30 -13.23
C SER A 256 12.28 -15.60 -13.82
#